data_AF-A0A939ZRY6-F1
#
_entry.id   AF-A0A939ZRY6-F1
#
_cell.length_a   1.000
_cell.length_b   1.000
_cell.length_c   1.000
_cell.angle_alpha   90.00
_cell.angle_beta   90.00
_cell.angle_gamma   90.00
#
_symmetry.space_group_name_H-M   'P 1'
#
loop_
_entity.id
_entity.type
_entity.pdbx_description
1 polymer ?
#
loop_
_entity_poly.entity_id
_entity_poly.type
_entity_poly.pdbx_seq_one_letter_code
_entity_poly.pdbx_strand_id
1 'polypeptide(L)'
;EINKQIDRDYLPLILRHGIVRERFAALLTDSIRATLLEIHGYKVDMMEFVDLTDSPKNILIRATLAPHSASFVAERKKQLEETIQAMGIEPTLYVLLK
;
A
#
# COMPACT_ATOMS: atom_id res chain seq x y z
N GLU A 1 -6.34 -7.49 4.26
CA GLU A 1 -7.64 -7.33 4.92
C GLU A 1 -8.44 -6.15 4.34
N ILE A 2 -7.74 -5.16 3.76
CA ILE A 2 -8.26 -4.02 2.99
C ILE A 2 -9.41 -4.35 2.02
N ASN A 3 -9.36 -5.47 1.28
CA ASN A 3 -10.44 -5.87 0.35
C ASN A 3 -11.82 -5.99 1.04
N LYS A 4 -11.84 -6.35 2.33
CA LYS A 4 -13.07 -6.44 3.13
C LYS A 4 -13.52 -5.09 3.70
N GLN A 5 -12.62 -4.10 3.76
CA GLN A 5 -12.87 -2.80 4.36
C GLN A 5 -13.27 -1.74 3.32
N ILE A 6 -12.75 -1.85 2.09
CA ILE A 6 -12.95 -0.81 1.09
C ILE A 6 -14.41 -0.69 0.65
N ASP A 7 -14.95 0.52 0.72
CA ASP A 7 -16.29 0.82 0.23
C ASP A 7 -16.32 0.78 -1.31
N ARG A 8 -17.33 0.12 -1.88
CA ARG A 8 -17.53 0.04 -3.33
C ARG A 8 -17.88 1.40 -3.94
N ASP A 9 -18.46 2.29 -3.14
CA ASP A 9 -18.91 3.60 -3.61
C ASP A 9 -17.75 4.62 -3.74
N TYR A 10 -16.57 4.31 -3.20
CA TYR A 10 -15.38 5.15 -3.32
C TYR A 10 -14.90 5.27 -4.78
N LEU A 11 -14.83 4.13 -5.50
CA LEU A 11 -14.42 4.05 -6.90
C LEU A 11 -15.29 3.02 -7.65
N PRO A 12 -16.57 3.33 -7.91
CA PRO A 12 -17.54 2.35 -8.41
C PRO A 12 -17.13 1.71 -9.75
N LEU A 13 -16.41 2.45 -10.61
CA LEU A 13 -15.90 1.92 -11.87
C LEU A 13 -14.91 0.75 -11.66
N ILE A 14 -14.02 0.90 -10.68
CA ILE A 14 -12.93 -0.05 -10.40
C ILE A 14 -13.41 -1.16 -9.47
N LEU A 15 -14.17 -0.81 -8.42
CA LEU A 15 -14.50 -1.70 -7.31
C LEU A 15 -15.76 -2.56 -7.54
N ARG A 16 -16.53 -2.30 -8.61
CA ARG A 16 -17.71 -3.10 -8.98
C ARG A 16 -17.34 -4.54 -9.37
N HIS A 17 -16.20 -4.74 -10.02
CA HIS A 17 -15.77 -6.05 -10.50
C HIS A 17 -14.89 -6.74 -9.46
N GLY A 18 -15.30 -7.92 -8.97
CA GLY A 18 -14.64 -8.60 -7.85
C GLY A 18 -13.14 -8.82 -8.06
N ILE A 19 -12.73 -9.29 -9.25
CA ILE A 19 -11.32 -9.50 -9.60
C ILE A 19 -10.51 -8.19 -9.60
N VAL A 20 -11.10 -7.09 -10.07
CA VAL A 20 -10.44 -5.79 -10.09
C VAL A 20 -10.32 -5.23 -8.68
N ARG A 21 -11.36 -5.39 -7.85
CA ARG A 21 -11.34 -5.02 -6.43
C ARG A 21 -10.26 -5.79 -5.66
N GLU A 22 -10.15 -7.09 -5.89
CA GLU A 22 -9.11 -7.94 -5.29
C GLU A 22 -7.70 -7.45 -5.63
N ARG A 23 -7.45 -7.20 -6.92
CA ARG A 23 -6.15 -6.68 -7.39
C ARG A 23 -5.87 -5.28 -6.83
N PHE A 24 -6.85 -4.38 -6.87
CA PHE A 24 -6.72 -3.04 -6.33
C PHE A 24 -6.40 -3.04 -4.83
N ALA A 25 -7.12 -3.84 -4.05
CA ALA A 25 -6.87 -3.95 -2.62
C ALA A 25 -5.49 -4.54 -2.31
N ALA A 26 -5.01 -5.50 -3.11
CA ALA A 26 -3.65 -6.03 -2.97
C ALA A 26 -2.61 -4.94 -3.24
N LEU A 27 -2.73 -4.22 -4.36
CA LEU A 27 -1.84 -3.12 -4.72
C LEU A 27 -1.82 -2.02 -3.65
N LEU A 28 -3.00 -1.61 -3.16
CA LEU A 28 -3.13 -0.62 -2.11
C LEU A 28 -2.45 -1.07 -0.82
N THR A 29 -2.60 -2.36 -0.47
CA THR A 29 -1.91 -2.93 0.70
C THR A 29 -0.39 -2.81 0.56
N ASP A 30 0.15 -3.13 -0.62
CA ASP A 30 1.59 -3.07 -0.88
C ASP A 30 2.12 -1.62 -0.93
N SER A 31 1.35 -0.69 -1.49
CA SER A 31 1.68 0.75 -1.43
C SER A 31 1.73 1.26 0.01
N ILE A 32 0.76 0.90 0.85
CA ILE A 32 0.75 1.29 2.27
C ILE A 32 1.98 0.73 3.00
N ARG A 33 2.34 -0.54 2.76
CA ARG A 33 3.54 -1.16 3.33
C ARG A 33 4.81 -0.44 2.89
N ALA A 34 4.91 -0.10 1.60
CA ALA A 34 6.05 0.65 1.08
C ALA A 34 6.17 2.03 1.73
N THR A 35 5.09 2.79 1.81
CA THR A 35 5.08 4.12 2.45
C THR A 35 5.39 4.04 3.95
N LEU A 36 4.91 3.01 4.65
CA LEU A 36 5.29 2.78 6.04
C LEU A 36 6.81 2.58 6.19
N LEU A 37 7.43 1.76 5.34
CA LEU A 37 8.88 1.59 5.35
C LEU A 37 9.62 2.90 5.04
N GLU A 38 9.14 3.70 4.11
CA GLU A 38 9.69 5.03 3.83
C GLU A 38 9.65 5.94 5.07
N ILE A 39 8.52 5.99 5.77
CA ILE A 39 8.36 6.77 7.01
C ILE A 39 9.33 6.29 8.11
N HIS A 40 9.68 5.00 8.12
CA HIS A 40 10.60 4.39 9.08
C HIS A 40 12.08 4.45 8.65
N GLY A 41 12.42 5.25 7.63
CA GLY A 41 13.82 5.50 7.25
C GLY A 41 14.42 4.48 6.31
N TYR A 42 13.58 3.79 5.53
CA TYR A 42 14.05 2.91 4.46
C TYR A 42 13.86 3.55 3.09
N LYS A 43 14.85 3.41 2.22
CA LYS A 43 14.63 3.54 0.78
C LYS A 43 13.92 2.28 0.29
N VAL A 44 12.82 2.46 -0.44
CA VAL A 44 11.96 1.36 -0.90
C VAL A 44 11.95 1.29 -2.42
N ASP A 45 12.08 0.09 -2.96
CA ASP A 45 11.86 -0.22 -4.37
C ASP A 45 10.76 -1.29 -4.49
N MET A 46 9.74 -1.05 -5.32
CA MET A 46 8.69 -2.02 -5.63
C MET A 46 8.94 -2.61 -7.03
N MET A 47 8.99 -3.93 -7.14
CA MET A 47 9.25 -4.61 -8.41
C MET A 47 8.32 -5.80 -8.60
N GLU A 48 7.98 -6.11 -9.87
CA GLU A 48 7.25 -7.35 -10.17
C GLU A 48 8.15 -8.54 -9.86
N PHE A 49 7.65 -9.42 -9.00
CA PHE A 49 8.20 -10.74 -8.81
C PHE A 49 7.59 -11.67 -9.87
N VAL A 50 8.44 -12.07 -10.81
CA VAL A 50 8.12 -13.05 -11.84
C VAL A 50 8.85 -14.35 -11.53
N ASP A 51 8.11 -15.41 -11.21
CA ASP A 51 8.67 -16.77 -11.20
C ASP A 51 8.74 -17.29 -12.65
N LEU A 52 9.58 -18.29 -12.90
CA LEU A 52 9.78 -18.95 -14.21
C LEU A 52 8.55 -19.74 -14.68
N THR A 53 7.53 -19.89 -13.84
CA THR A 53 6.28 -20.61 -14.12
C THR A 53 5.09 -19.71 -13.80
N ASP A 54 4.00 -19.83 -14.58
CA ASP A 54 2.81 -18.96 -14.67
C ASP A 54 2.06 -18.68 -13.35
N SER A 55 2.74 -18.10 -12.37
CA SER A 55 2.17 -17.62 -11.13
C SER A 55 1.61 -16.21 -11.32
N PRO A 56 0.54 -15.83 -10.59
CA PRO A 56 0.08 -14.45 -10.57
C PRO A 56 1.24 -13.53 -10.16
N LYS A 57 1.55 -12.53 -10.99
CA LYS A 57 2.62 -11.56 -10.71
C LYS A 57 2.39 -10.90 -9.33
N ASN A 58 3.29 -11.14 -8.39
CA ASN A 58 3.28 -10.53 -7.07
C ASN A 58 4.23 -9.33 -7.05
N ILE A 59 4.04 -8.39 -6.12
CA ILE A 59 4.98 -7.29 -5.91
C ILE A 59 6.00 -7.68 -4.84
N LEU A 60 7.29 -7.59 -5.17
CA LEU A 60 8.37 -7.62 -4.20
C LEU A 60 8.65 -6.19 -3.72
N ILE A 61 8.53 -5.97 -2.41
CA ILE A 61 8.94 -4.73 -1.75
C ILE A 61 10.34 -4.93 -1.20
N ARG A 62 11.32 -4.24 -1.76
CA ARG A 62 12.72 -4.23 -1.28
C ARG A 62 12.95 -2.96 -0.47
N ALA A 63 13.51 -3.09 0.73
CA ALA A 63 13.83 -1.97 1.59
C ALA A 63 15.30 -2.00 2.02
N THR A 64 15.98 -0.88 1.90
CA THR A 64 17.36 -0.68 2.37
C THR A 64 17.38 0.49 3.34
N LEU A 65 18.01 0.32 4.50
CA LEU A 65 18.11 1.39 5.50
C LEU A 65 18.81 2.60 4.89
N ALA A 66 18.10 3.72 4.82
CA ALA A 66 18.56 4.96 4.23
C ALA A 66 17.73 6.11 4.82
N PRO A 67 18.27 6.83 5.82
CA PRO A 67 17.52 7.88 6.51
C PRO A 67 17.02 8.95 5.54
N HIS A 68 15.75 9.34 5.70
CA HIS A 68 15.13 10.42 4.94
C HIS A 68 15.11 11.72 5.73
N SER A 69 14.96 12.86 5.04
CA SER A 69 14.76 14.13 5.71
C SER A 69 13.44 14.15 6.48
N ALA A 70 13.38 14.96 7.55
CA ALA A 70 12.15 15.14 8.32
C ALA A 70 10.97 15.63 7.44
N SER A 71 11.25 16.49 6.45
CA SER A 71 10.25 16.97 5.49
C SER A 71 9.66 15.86 4.64
N PHE A 72 10.50 14.94 4.14
CA PHE A 72 10.06 13.80 3.35
C PHE A 72 9.16 12.86 4.18
N VAL A 73 9.58 12.54 5.40
CA VAL A 73 8.81 11.68 6.32
C VAL A 73 7.46 12.31 6.64
N ALA A 74 7.41 13.62 6.91
CA ALA A 74 6.18 14.34 7.20
C ALA A 74 5.21 14.33 6.00
N GLU A 75 5.72 14.53 4.78
CA GLU A 75 4.91 14.48 3.56
C GLU A 75 4.31 13.09 3.33
N ARG A 76 5.13 12.04 3.43
CA ARG A 76 4.69 10.66 3.25
C ARG A 76 3.68 10.22 4.30
N LYS A 77 3.89 10.60 5.56
CA LYS A 77 2.93 10.34 6.64
C LYS A 77 1.59 11.02 6.36
N LYS A 78 1.60 12.28 5.94
CA LYS A 78 0.38 13.02 5.57
C LYS A 78 -0.37 12.33 4.42
N GLN A 79 0.33 11.98 3.34
CA GLN A 79 -0.28 11.29 2.19
C GLN A 79 -0.90 9.94 2.59
N LEU A 80 -0.23 9.19 3.47
CA LEU A 80 -0.74 7.93 3.99
C LEU A 80 -2.02 8.13 4.80
N GLU A 81 -2.04 9.10 5.72
CA GLU A 81 -3.20 9.40 6.56
C GLU A 81 -4.39 9.90 5.74
N GLU A 82 -4.16 10.78 4.77
CA GLU A 82 -5.19 11.25 3.83
C GLU A 82 -5.79 10.09 3.01
N THR A 83 -4.96 9.16 2.55
CA THR A 83 -5.40 7.98 1.80
C THR A 83 -6.25 7.04 2.67
N ILE A 84 -5.78 6.73 3.88
CA ILE A 84 -6.49 5.88 4.84
C ILE A 84 -7.87 6.48 5.16
N GLN A 85 -7.91 7.79 5.42
CA GLN A 85 -9.14 8.52 5.71
C GLN A 85 -10.09 8.55 4.50
N ALA A 86 -9.60 8.89 3.31
CA ALA A 86 -10.42 9.01 2.10
C ALA A 86 -11.09 7.68 1.73
N MET A 87 -10.39 6.57 1.95
CA MET A 87 -10.85 5.22 1.59
C MET A 87 -11.61 4.52 2.72
N GLY A 88 -11.68 5.13 3.91
CA GLY A 88 -12.38 4.57 5.08
C GLY A 88 -11.80 3.24 5.55
N ILE A 89 -10.49 3.06 5.42
CA ILE A 89 -9.80 1.81 5.77
C ILE A 89 -8.99 1.97 7.05
N GLU A 90 -8.68 0.86 7.71
CA GLU A 90 -7.81 0.78 8.88
C GLU A 90 -6.80 -0.36 8.68
N PRO A 91 -5.66 -0.08 8.01
CA PRO A 91 -4.66 -1.09 7.74
C PRO A 91 -3.99 -1.55 9.02
N THR A 92 -4.04 -2.85 9.30
CA THR A 92 -3.54 -3.43 10.57
C THR A 92 -2.08 -3.04 10.85
N LEU A 93 -1.21 -3.09 9.84
CA LEU A 93 0.20 -2.73 10.01
C LEU A 93 0.41 -1.25 10.35
N TYR A 94 -0.41 -0.35 9.80
CA TYR A 94 -0.36 1.07 10.14
C TYR A 94 -0.74 1.28 11.62
N VAL A 95 -1.77 0.59 12.11
CA VAL A 95 -2.19 0.66 13.52
C VAL A 95 -1.09 0.16 14.47
N LEU A 96 -0.38 -0.91 14.10
CA LEU A 96 0.67 -1.50 14.93
C LEU A 96 1.97 -0.67 14.97
N LEU A 97 2.23 0.16 13.94
CA LEU A 97 3.44 0.96 13.81
C LEU A 97 3.24 2.44 14.18
N LYS A 98 2.03 2.81 14.58
CA LYS A 98 1.70 4.18 15.01
C LYS A 98 2.24 4.45 16.41
#